data_AF-A0A973DDT7-F1
#
_entry.id   AF-A0A973DDT7-F1
#
_cell.length_a   1.000
_cell.length_b   1.000
_cell.length_c   1.000
_cell.angle_alpha   90.00
_cell.angle_beta   90.00
_cell.angle_gamma   90.00
#
_symmetry.space_group_name_H-M   'P 1'
#
loop_
_entity.id
_entity.type
_entity.pdbx_description
1 polymer ?
#
loop_
_entity_poly.entity_id
_entity_poly.type
_entity_poly.pdbx_seq_one_letter_code
_entity_poly.pdbx_strand_id
1 'polypeptide(L)' 'MSVKNKAIDRNKHGKINRKYTGPHSTYFYQQTPSWWGKMTMTKPRRRLNKALCKLVLNGADPEGIVFPLGNSKPHEYFW' A
#
# COMPACT_ATOMS: atom_id res chain seq x y z
N MET A 1 -11.70 -9.60 5.63
CA MET A 1 -12.44 -8.46 5.03
C MET A 1 -12.58 -8.66 3.53
N SER A 2 -13.77 -8.45 2.95
CA SER A 2 -14.00 -8.57 1.50
C SER A 2 -13.36 -7.38 0.77
N VAL A 3 -12.65 -7.66 -0.32
CA VAL A 3 -12.00 -6.65 -1.18
C VAL A 3 -13.03 -5.80 -1.94
N LYS A 4 -14.28 -6.26 -2.05
CA LYS A 4 -15.38 -5.63 -2.82
C LYS A 4 -16.46 -5.08 -1.88
N ASN A 5 -16.09 -4.10 -1.05
CA ASN A 5 -16.96 -3.51 -0.03
C ASN A 5 -17.29 -2.03 -0.27
N LYS A 6 -16.79 -1.43 -1.36
CA LYS A 6 -17.03 -0.01 -1.64
C LYS A 6 -18.45 0.19 -2.16
N ALA A 7 -19.00 1.38 -1.95
CA ALA A 7 -20.32 1.75 -2.50
C ALA A 7 -20.38 1.56 -4.03
N ILE A 8 -19.29 1.90 -4.74
CA ILE A 8 -19.16 1.73 -6.19
C ILE A 8 -19.20 0.26 -6.64
N ASP A 9 -18.82 -0.68 -5.76
CA ASP A 9 -18.83 -2.12 -6.05
C ASP A 9 -20.25 -2.69 -6.07
N ARG A 10 -21.26 -1.90 -5.67
CA ARG A 10 -22.67 -2.31 -5.61
C ARG A 10 -23.52 -1.52 -6.59
N ASN A 11 -24.57 -2.16 -7.10
CA ASN A 11 -25.61 -1.48 -7.87
C ASN A 11 -26.72 -0.95 -6.95
N LYS A 12 -27.72 -0.26 -7.53
CA LYS A 12 -28.89 0.26 -6.79
C LYS A 12 -29.68 -0.80 -6.01
N HIS A 13 -29.53 -2.08 -6.36
CA HIS A 13 -30.18 -3.22 -5.71
C HIS A 13 -29.24 -3.99 -4.75
N GLY A 14 -28.07 -3.43 -4.42
CA GLY A 14 -27.10 -4.05 -3.51
C GLY A 14 -26.34 -5.25 -4.08
N LYS A 15 -26.50 -5.59 -5.37
CA LYS A 15 -25.74 -6.65 -6.04
C LYS A 15 -24.37 -6.14 -6.51
N ILE A 16 -23.42 -7.05 -6.70
CA ILE A 16 -22.08 -6.72 -7.18
C ILE A 16 -22.17 -6.09 -8.58
N ASN A 17 -21.56 -4.91 -8.74
CA ASN A 17 -21.49 -4.20 -10.00
C ASN A 17 -20.28 -4.67 -10.81
N ARG A 18 -20.54 -5.48 -11.85
CA ARG A 18 -19.48 -6.05 -12.71
C ARG A 18 -18.78 -5.04 -13.60
N LYS A 19 -19.35 -3.84 -13.81
CA LYS A 19 -18.68 -2.74 -14.51
C LYS A 19 -17.34 -2.40 -13.88
N TYR A 20 -17.26 -2.45 -12.54
CA TYR A 20 -16.05 -2.09 -11.78
C TYR A 20 -15.30 -3.32 -11.25
N THR A 21 -16.01 -4.41 -10.98
CA THR A 21 -15.45 -5.60 -10.27
C THR A 21 -15.32 -6.86 -11.13
N GLY A 22 -15.73 -6.80 -12.40
CA GLY A 22 -15.67 -7.91 -13.34
C GLY A 22 -14.28 -8.08 -13.98
N PRO A 23 -14.01 -9.24 -14.59
CA PRO A 23 -12.71 -9.54 -15.21
C PRO A 23 -12.39 -8.66 -16.43
N HIS A 24 -13.42 -8.14 -17.12
CA HIS A 24 -13.27 -7.23 -18.27
C HIS A 24 -13.39 -5.75 -17.89
N SER A 25 -13.52 -5.43 -16.60
CA SER A 25 -13.53 -4.05 -16.13
C SER A 25 -12.19 -3.39 -16.41
N THR A 26 -12.17 -2.19 -17.00
CA THR A 26 -10.94 -1.40 -17.14
C THR A 26 -10.68 -0.49 -15.93
N TYR A 27 -11.58 -0.50 -14.94
CA TYR A 27 -11.49 0.37 -13.76
C TYR A 27 -10.19 0.15 -12.96
N PHE A 28 -9.64 -1.06 -12.98
CA PHE A 28 -8.39 -1.36 -12.30
C PHE A 28 -7.15 -0.68 -12.93
N TYR A 29 -7.25 -0.18 -14.17
CA TYR A 29 -6.19 0.59 -14.80
C TYR A 29 -6.18 2.06 -14.33
N GLN A 30 -7.28 2.55 -13.75
CA GLN A 30 -7.39 3.93 -13.25
C GLN A 30 -6.80 4.11 -11.84
N GLN A 31 -6.30 3.04 -11.23
CA GLN A 31 -5.75 3.05 -9.88
C GLN A 31 -4.25 2.72 -9.94
N THR A 32 -3.49 3.32 -9.04
CA THR A 32 -2.07 2.95 -8.84
C THR A 32 -1.96 1.45 -8.57
N PRO A 33 -1.16 0.70 -9.36
CA PRO A 33 -0.98 -0.72 -9.17
C PRO A 33 -0.46 -1.04 -7.77
N SER A 34 -1.03 -2.05 -7.14
CA SER A 34 -0.62 -2.46 -5.79
C SER A 34 0.85 -2.87 -5.69
N TRP A 35 1.44 -3.37 -6.79
CA TRP A 35 2.86 -3.71 -6.85
C TRP A 35 3.76 -2.48 -6.81
N TRP A 36 3.33 -1.35 -7.42
CA TRP A 36 4.08 -0.11 -7.43
C TRP A 36 4.20 0.43 -6.01
N GLY A 37 3.07 0.62 -5.32
CA GLY A 37 3.08 1.07 -3.92
C GLY A 37 3.85 0.14 -2.98
N LYS A 38 3.86 -1.18 -3.26
CA LYS A 38 4.74 -2.10 -2.53
C LYS A 38 6.22 -1.83 -2.79
N MET A 39 6.62 -1.60 -4.04
CA MET A 39 8.00 -1.40 -4.46
C MET A 39 8.56 -0.04 -4.03
N THR A 40 7.78 1.04 -4.19
CA THR A 40 8.26 2.42 -3.99
C THR A 40 8.03 2.93 -2.57
N MET A 41 7.04 2.40 -1.84
CA MET A 41 6.69 2.91 -0.51
C MET A 41 6.91 1.87 0.58
N THR A 42 6.28 0.69 0.46
CA THR A 42 6.18 -0.24 1.59
C THR A 42 7.44 -1.06 1.81
N LYS A 43 8.01 -1.65 0.74
CA LYS A 43 9.20 -2.51 0.83
C LYS A 43 10.45 -1.73 1.25
N PRO A 44 10.79 -0.56 0.66
CA PRO A 44 11.98 0.18 1.06
C PRO A 44 11.93 0.55 2.54
N ARG A 45 10.79 1.05 3.02
CA ARG A 45 10.57 1.36 4.45
C ARG A 45 10.73 0.13 5.35
N ARG A 46 10.12 -1.00 5.01
CA ARG A 46 10.26 -2.24 5.80
C ARG A 46 11.70 -2.74 5.83
N ARG A 47 12.42 -2.63 4.71
CA ARG A 47 13.84 -2.98 4.63
C ARG A 47 14.68 -2.08 5.53
N LEU A 48 14.44 -0.77 5.50
CA LEU A 48 15.13 0.20 6.34
C LEU A 48 14.84 -0.03 7.82
N ASN A 49 13.57 -0.21 8.21
CA ASN A 49 13.21 -0.58 9.58
C ASN A 49 13.92 -1.85 10.05
N LYS A 50 13.92 -2.91 9.22
CA LYS A 50 14.60 -4.16 9.55
C LYS A 50 16.11 -3.96 9.74
N ALA A 51 16.74 -3.12 8.91
CA ALA A 51 18.15 -2.78 9.05
C ALA A 51 18.42 -2.01 10.36
N LEU A 52 17.61 -1.00 10.68
CA LEU A 52 17.72 -0.24 11.93
C LEU A 52 17.52 -1.11 13.17
N CYS A 53 16.51 -1.99 13.18
CA CYS A 53 16.33 -2.95 14.27
C CYS A 53 17.55 -3.88 14.42
N LYS A 54 18.16 -4.31 13.32
CA LYS A 54 19.38 -5.13 13.37
C LYS A 54 20.56 -4.36 13.96
N LEU A 55 20.68 -3.06 13.69
CA LEU A 55 21.72 -2.22 14.28
C LEU A 55 21.54 -2.10 15.79
N VAL A 56 20.31 -1.86 16.26
CA VAL A 56 19.99 -1.82 17.70
C VAL A 56 20.37 -3.14 18.37
N LEU A 57 19.97 -4.28 17.77
CA LEU A 57 20.32 -5.61 18.30
C LEU A 57 21.83 -5.88 18.34
N ASN A 58 22.61 -5.21 17.49
CA ASN A 58 24.06 -5.30 17.46
C ASN A 58 24.76 -4.28 18.40
N GLY A 59 24.01 -3.58 19.25
CA GLY A 59 24.57 -2.67 20.26
C GLY A 59 24.63 -1.20 19.85
N ALA A 60 24.00 -0.81 18.75
CA ALA A 60 23.81 0.61 18.43
C ALA A 60 22.83 1.26 19.43
N ASP A 61 23.09 2.52 19.79
CA ASP A 61 22.23 3.29 20.70
C ASP A 61 20.81 3.46 20.10
N PRO A 62 19.75 2.93 20.75
CA PRO A 62 18.38 3.07 20.28
C PRO A 62 17.90 4.52 20.25
N GLU A 63 18.34 5.35 21.20
CA GLU A 63 17.86 6.74 21.34
C GLU A 63 18.43 7.65 20.25
N GLY A 64 19.60 7.30 19.71
CA GLY A 64 20.20 7.97 18.55
C GLY A 64 19.65 7.54 17.19
N ILE A 65 18.81 6.49 17.13
CA ILE A 65 18.29 5.95 15.87
C ILE A 65 16.91 6.50 15.55
N VAL A 66 16.79 7.18 14.41
CA VAL A 66 15.51 7.69 13.91
C VAL A 66 14.91 6.72 12.90
N PHE A 67 13.76 6.15 13.24
CA PHE A 67 12.99 5.35 12.30
C PHE A 67 12.31 6.22 11.23
N PRO A 68 12.19 5.73 9.98
CA PRO A 68 11.52 6.46 8.92
C PRO A 68 10.06 6.72 9.30
N LEU A 69 9.70 8.00 9.32
CA LEU A 69 8.35 8.45 9.65
C LEU A 69 7.31 7.84 8.70
N GLY A 70 6.13 7.57 9.24
CA GLY A 70 5.03 6.91 8.57
C GLY A 70 4.31 7.77 7.52
N ASN A 71 4.99 8.67 6.81
CA ASN A 71 4.31 9.46 5.81
C ASN A 71 3.82 8.54 4.68
N SER A 72 2.50 8.48 4.54
CA SER A 72 1.80 7.44 3.79
C SER A 72 1.58 7.80 2.32
N LYS A 73 2.03 8.98 1.88
CA LYS A 73 1.80 9.45 0.50
C LYS A 73 3.00 9.13 -0.38
N PRO A 74 2.80 8.59 -1.60
CA PRO A 74 3.89 8.39 -2.54
C PRO A 74 4.48 9.76 -2.90
N HIS A 75 5.80 9.86 -2.92
CA HIS A 75 6.48 11.01 -3.55
C HIS A 75 6.46 10.88 -5.08
N GLU A 76 6.41 9.64 -5.58
CA GLU A 76 6.24 9.30 -7.00
C GLU A 76 4.88 8.64 -7.20
N TYR A 77 3.96 9.39 -7.82
CA TYR A 77 2.66 8.89 -8.22
C TYR A 77 2.79 8.05 -9.47
N PHE A 78 2.14 6.90 -9.46
CA PHE A 78 1.89 6.15 -10.69
C PHE A 78 0.83 6.93 -11.47
N TRP A 79 1.17 7.31 -12.70
CA TRP A 79 0.36 8.10 -13.64
C TRP A 79 -1.05 7.52 -13.84
#